data_AF-A0A6M0GEE3-F1
#
_entry.id   AF-A0A6M0GEE3-F1
#
_cell.length_a   1.000
_cell.length_b   1.000
_cell.length_c   1.000
_cell.angle_alpha   90.00
_cell.angle_beta   90.00
_cell.angle_gamma   90.00
#
_symmetry.space_group_name_H-M   'P 1'
#
loop_
_entity.id
_entity.type
_entity.pdbx_description
1 polymer ?
#
loop_
_entity_poly.entity_id
_entity_poly.type
_entity_poly.pdbx_seq_one_letter_code
_entity_poly.pdbx_strand_id
1 'polypeptide(L)'
;MATVLQEVGGNYSVVELYRKRQQTSEYHLYHLGELIKKYQPRIVGIEVTGGVGQVYLEQLSKQHKSIRFSSIRTTGDSKLVLISNLLLALEKNCLKYPIGSPIIDELLSFRRQGKKLEAARGKHDDCVMSLAFALQITSFNEKKVSPVDFSKVKMWVD
;
A
#
# COMPACT_ATOMS: atom_id res chain seq x y z
N MET A 1 -4.51 7.77 -7.46
CA MET A 1 -5.13 7.03 -6.33
C MET A 1 -4.25 7.22 -5.11
N ALA A 2 -4.80 7.35 -3.91
CA ALA A 2 -4.04 7.29 -2.66
C ALA A 2 -4.83 6.57 -1.57
N THR A 3 -4.11 5.90 -0.67
CA THR A 3 -4.67 5.12 0.44
C THR A 3 -4.02 5.57 1.73
N VAL A 4 -4.82 5.87 2.75
CA VAL A 4 -4.33 6.14 4.11
C VAL A 4 -4.58 4.91 4.97
N LEU A 5 -3.52 4.36 5.55
CA LEU A 5 -3.56 3.26 6.50
C LEU A 5 -3.32 3.76 7.91
N GLN A 6 -4.18 3.35 8.84
CA GLN A 6 -3.96 3.47 10.27
C GLN A 6 -3.43 2.14 10.82
N GLU A 7 -2.33 2.18 11.59
CA GLU A 7 -1.80 1.02 12.30
C GLU A 7 -2.17 1.09 13.79
N VAL A 8 -2.79 0.05 14.33
CA VAL A 8 -3.09 -0.11 15.76
C VAL A 8 -2.75 -1.53 16.19
N GLY A 9 -1.80 -1.66 17.11
CA GLY A 9 -1.40 -2.98 17.64
C GLY A 9 -0.92 -3.96 16.56
N GLY A 10 -0.32 -3.45 15.47
CA GLY A 10 0.11 -4.27 14.34
C GLY A 10 -0.98 -4.70 13.36
N ASN A 11 -2.22 -4.24 13.55
CA ASN A 11 -3.30 -4.35 12.58
C ASN A 11 -3.41 -3.04 11.78
N TYR A 12 -3.77 -3.16 10.51
CA TYR A 12 -3.89 -2.05 9.57
C TYR A 12 -5.35 -1.87 9.18
N SER A 13 -5.81 -0.63 9.09
CA SER A 13 -7.15 -0.29 8.59
C SER A 13 -7.05 0.82 7.55
N VAL A 14 -7.72 0.63 6.42
CA VAL A 14 -7.92 1.70 5.43
C VAL A 14 -8.92 2.71 6.00
N VAL A 15 -8.43 3.91 6.29
CA VAL A 15 -9.23 4.99 6.89
C VAL A 15 -9.61 6.08 5.90
N GLU A 16 -8.98 6.11 4.72
CA GLU A 16 -9.31 7.02 3.64
C GLU A 16 -8.83 6.47 2.29
N LEU A 17 -9.64 6.68 1.25
CA LEU A 17 -9.32 6.34 -0.13
C LEU A 17 -9.58 7.54 -1.03
N TYR A 18 -8.53 8.09 -1.59
CA TYR A 18 -8.64 9.16 -2.57
C TYR A 18 -8.57 8.61 -3.99
N ARG A 19 -9.71 8.65 -4.67
CA ARG A 19 -9.88 8.20 -6.06
C ARG A 19 -10.55 9.29 -6.89
N LYS A 20 -9.78 9.92 -7.77
CA LYS A 20 -10.27 10.84 -8.81
C LYS A 20 -9.56 10.54 -10.13
N ARG A 21 -10.31 10.63 -11.23
CA ARG A 21 -9.85 10.42 -12.60
C ARG A 21 -10.03 11.70 -13.39
N GLN A 22 -9.25 11.85 -14.47
CA GLN A 22 -9.36 12.98 -15.41
C GLN A 22 -9.21 14.34 -14.70
N GLN A 23 -8.23 14.45 -13.82
CA GLN A 23 -7.89 15.70 -13.13
C GLN A 23 -6.44 16.08 -13.43
N THR A 24 -6.10 17.35 -13.19
CA THR A 24 -4.75 17.84 -13.39
C THR A 24 -3.82 17.38 -12.27
N SER A 25 -2.51 17.47 -12.51
CA SER A 25 -1.50 17.16 -11.50
C SER A 25 -1.64 18.06 -10.27
N GLU A 26 -1.89 19.35 -10.47
CA GLU A 26 -2.05 20.36 -9.42
C GLU A 26 -3.25 20.03 -8.52
N TYR A 27 -4.37 19.60 -9.11
CA TYR A 27 -5.54 19.16 -8.36
C TYR A 27 -5.20 17.98 -7.45
N HIS A 28 -4.50 16.98 -8.00
CA HIS A 28 -4.07 15.83 -7.22
C HIS A 28 -3.10 16.22 -6.10
N LEU A 29 -2.10 17.05 -6.38
CA LEU A 29 -1.14 17.55 -5.39
C LEU A 29 -1.81 18.28 -4.24
N TYR A 30 -2.75 19.17 -4.55
CA TYR A 30 -3.54 19.89 -3.54
C TYR A 30 -4.26 18.90 -2.62
N HIS A 31 -5.03 17.97 -3.18
CA HIS A 31 -5.78 17.01 -2.37
C HIS A 31 -4.89 16.04 -1.59
N LEU A 32 -3.75 15.62 -2.14
CA LEU A 32 -2.77 14.81 -1.42
C LEU A 32 -2.17 15.60 -0.25
N GLY A 33 -1.87 16.89 -0.44
CA GLY A 33 -1.43 17.79 0.62
C GLY A 33 -2.48 17.92 1.73
N GLU A 34 -3.76 18.04 1.39
CA GLU A 34 -4.85 18.08 2.37
C GLU A 34 -4.97 16.77 3.16
N LEU A 35 -4.79 15.61 2.52
CA LEU A 35 -4.72 14.32 3.23
C LEU A 35 -3.54 14.25 4.19
N ILE A 36 -2.36 14.70 3.77
CA ILE A 36 -1.17 14.74 4.63
C ILE A 36 -1.42 15.64 5.83
N LYS A 37 -2.02 16.81 5.64
CA LYS A 37 -2.39 17.72 6.74
C LYS A 37 -3.41 17.10 7.69
N LYS A 38 -4.47 16.48 7.14
CA LYS A 38 -5.58 15.87 7.90
C LYS A 38 -5.09 14.71 8.77
N TYR A 39 -4.24 13.84 8.23
CA TYR A 39 -3.86 12.59 8.89
C TYR A 39 -2.47 12.61 9.55
N GLN A 40 -1.62 13.59 9.23
CA GLN A 40 -0.24 13.68 9.75
C GLN A 40 0.51 12.33 9.71
N PRO A 41 0.58 11.66 8.54
CA PRO A 41 1.12 10.29 8.46
C PRO A 41 2.60 10.25 8.85
N ARG A 42 3.01 9.18 9.55
CA ARG A 42 4.43 8.97 9.91
C ARG A 42 5.32 8.85 8.67
N ILE A 43 4.80 8.27 7.59
CA ILE A 43 5.51 8.09 6.33
C ILE A 43 4.52 8.12 5.16
N VAL A 44 4.95 8.71 4.04
CA VAL A 44 4.22 8.75 2.78
C VAL A 44 5.03 8.05 1.70
N GLY A 45 4.44 7.04 1.07
CA GLY A 45 5.03 6.31 -0.05
C GLY A 45 4.46 6.82 -1.37
N ILE A 46 5.33 7.14 -2.32
CA ILE A 46 4.95 7.59 -3.65
C ILE A 46 5.62 6.69 -4.68
N GLU A 47 4.81 6.06 -5.54
CA GLU A 47 5.34 5.31 -6.66
C GLU A 47 5.87 6.27 -7.72
N VAL A 48 7.12 6.08 -8.15
CA VAL A 48 7.83 7.01 -9.05
C VAL A 48 8.12 6.43 -10.43
N THR A 49 7.59 5.24 -10.73
CA THR A 49 7.73 4.61 -12.05
C THR A 49 6.93 5.43 -13.08
N GLY A 50 7.50 5.68 -14.25
CA GLY A 50 6.84 6.50 -15.28
C GLY A 50 6.91 8.03 -15.06
N GLY A 51 7.67 8.50 -14.08
CA GLY A 51 8.11 9.90 -13.97
C GLY A 51 7.17 10.87 -13.25
N VAL A 52 5.85 10.75 -13.40
CA VAL A 52 4.89 11.68 -12.75
C VAL A 52 5.01 11.66 -11.22
N GLY A 53 5.15 10.48 -10.63
CA GLY A 53 5.30 10.36 -9.19
C GLY A 53 6.58 10.97 -8.62
N GLN A 54 7.64 11.09 -9.44
CA GLN A 54 8.88 11.78 -9.01
C GLN A 54 8.61 13.27 -8.74
N VAL A 55 7.80 13.91 -9.59
CA VAL A 55 7.37 15.31 -9.40
C VAL A 55 6.55 15.44 -8.12
N TYR A 56 5.64 14.49 -7.87
CA TYR A 56 4.81 14.52 -6.67
C TYR A 56 5.63 14.35 -5.40
N LEU A 57 6.60 13.44 -5.42
CA LEU A 57 7.53 13.22 -4.32
C LEU A 57 8.30 14.49 -3.99
N GLU A 58 8.87 15.15 -5.00
CA GLU A 58 9.64 16.39 -4.79
C GLU A 58 8.77 17.51 -4.23
N GLN A 59 7.61 17.77 -4.82
CA GLN A 59 6.75 18.88 -4.42
C GLN A 59 6.14 18.67 -3.03
N LEU A 60 5.60 17.48 -2.74
CA LEU A 60 4.98 17.19 -1.45
C LEU A 60 6.03 17.14 -0.32
N SER A 61 7.22 16.59 -0.58
CA SER A 61 8.30 16.57 0.43
C SER A 61 8.84 17.97 0.74
N LYS A 62 8.89 18.86 -0.26
CA LYS A 62 9.24 20.27 -0.05
C LYS A 62 8.18 21.02 0.77
N GLN A 63 6.90 20.73 0.54
CA GLN A 63 5.77 21.36 1.24
C GLN A 63 5.59 20.83 2.68
N HIS A 64 5.88 19.55 2.93
CA HIS A 64 5.61 18.87 4.20
C HIS A 64 6.90 18.34 4.85
N LYS A 65 7.80 19.25 5.23
CA LYS A 65 9.15 18.91 5.74
C LYS A 65 9.18 18.06 7.02
N SER A 66 8.11 18.06 7.81
CA SER A 66 7.98 17.25 9.03
C SER A 66 7.59 15.80 8.74
N ILE A 67 7.20 15.47 7.51
CA ILE A 67 6.71 14.15 7.11
C ILE A 67 7.83 13.39 6.40
N ARG A 68 8.00 12.11 6.74
CA ARG A 68 8.93 11.23 6.03
C ARG A 68 8.33 10.81 4.69
N PHE A 69 9.10 10.90 3.62
CA PHE A 69 8.69 10.40 2.31
C PHE A 69 9.56 9.21 1.87
N SER A 70 8.98 8.31 1.09
CA SER A 70 9.65 7.17 0.50
C SER A 70 9.25 7.01 -0.97
N SER A 71 10.25 6.90 -1.85
CA SER A 71 10.01 6.55 -3.25
C SER A 71 9.82 5.04 -3.36
N ILE A 72 8.78 4.62 -4.06
CA ILE A 72 8.53 3.22 -4.42
C ILE A 72 8.80 3.06 -5.91
N ARG A 73 9.69 2.13 -6.27
CA ARG A 73 9.95 1.78 -7.68
C ARG A 73 9.35 0.42 -7.96
N THR A 74 8.65 0.32 -9.07
CA THR A 74 7.97 -0.90 -9.50
C THR A 74 8.59 -1.46 -10.77
N THR A 75 9.01 -2.72 -10.67
CA THR A 75 9.29 -3.63 -11.77
C THR A 75 8.26 -4.77 -11.79
N GLY A 76 8.21 -5.56 -12.87
CA GLY A 76 7.34 -6.73 -12.97
C GLY A 76 7.49 -7.68 -11.78
N ASP A 77 8.73 -7.94 -11.34
CA ASP A 77 9.01 -8.83 -10.21
C ASP A 77 8.59 -8.19 -8.87
N SER A 78 8.87 -6.90 -8.68
CA SER A 78 8.46 -6.22 -7.44
C SER A 78 6.94 -6.14 -7.27
N LYS A 79 6.18 -6.07 -8.38
CA LYS A 79 4.71 -6.08 -8.37
C LYS A 79 4.18 -7.39 -7.79
N LEU A 80 4.78 -8.53 -8.16
CA LEU A 80 4.41 -9.83 -7.61
C LEU A 80 4.66 -9.91 -6.10
N VAL A 81 5.78 -9.35 -5.63
CA VAL A 81 6.11 -9.30 -4.20
C VAL A 81 5.10 -8.42 -3.45
N LEU A 82 4.79 -7.24 -3.98
CA LEU A 82 3.82 -6.32 -3.37
C LEU A 82 2.44 -6.95 -3.21
N ILE A 83 1.93 -7.60 -4.25
CA ILE A 83 0.62 -8.25 -4.16
C ILE A 83 0.67 -9.48 -3.24
N SER A 84 1.75 -10.26 -3.28
CA SER A 84 1.92 -11.39 -2.34
C SER A 84 1.88 -10.92 -0.88
N ASN A 85 2.49 -9.78 -0.57
CA ASN A 85 2.46 -9.19 0.77
C ASN A 85 1.07 -8.72 1.17
N LEU A 86 0.34 -8.13 0.22
CA LEU A 86 -1.05 -7.72 0.43
C LEU A 86 -1.93 -8.95 0.73
N LEU A 87 -1.83 -10.01 -0.06
CA LEU A 87 -2.56 -11.26 0.17
C LEU A 87 -2.26 -11.85 1.55
N LEU A 88 -0.98 -11.90 1.94
CA LEU A 88 -0.58 -12.38 3.26
C LEU A 88 -1.21 -11.56 4.41
N ALA A 89 -1.32 -10.24 4.26
CA ALA A 89 -1.96 -9.39 5.27
C ALA A 89 -3.48 -9.65 5.38
N LEU A 90 -4.13 -9.93 4.25
CA LEU A 90 -5.54 -10.29 4.20
C LEU A 90 -5.79 -11.67 4.82
N GLU A 91 -4.98 -12.68 4.48
CA GLU A 91 -5.04 -14.03 5.05
C GLU A 91 -4.84 -14.03 6.57
N LYS A 92 -3.91 -13.18 7.06
CA LYS A 92 -3.67 -12.98 8.50
C LYS A 92 -4.77 -12.20 9.21
N ASN A 93 -5.79 -11.70 8.50
CA ASN A 93 -6.84 -10.82 9.03
C ASN A 93 -6.30 -9.56 9.73
N CYS A 94 -5.08 -9.14 9.39
CA CYS A 94 -4.43 -7.97 9.98
C CYS A 94 -4.55 -6.72 9.11
N LEU A 95 -5.30 -6.79 8.00
CA LEU A 95 -5.63 -5.65 7.16
C LEU A 95 -7.14 -5.57 6.94
N LYS A 96 -7.75 -4.46 7.32
CA LYS A 96 -9.17 -4.17 7.15
C LYS A 96 -9.38 -3.02 6.16
N TYR A 97 -10.47 -3.08 5.42
CA TYR A 97 -10.92 -2.01 4.54
C TYR A 97 -12.45 -1.85 4.65
N PRO A 98 -13.00 -0.66 4.33
CA PRO A 98 -14.44 -0.41 4.42
C PRO A 98 -15.27 -1.37 3.55
N ILE A 99 -16.44 -1.76 4.06
CA ILE A 99 -17.44 -2.50 3.28
C ILE A 99 -17.87 -1.63 2.10
N GLY A 100 -18.01 -2.24 0.92
CA GLY A 100 -18.34 -1.52 -0.32
C GLY A 100 -17.18 -0.70 -0.91
N SER A 101 -15.97 -0.85 -0.38
CA SER A 101 -14.78 -0.22 -0.95
C SER A 101 -14.50 -0.76 -2.37
N PRO A 102 -14.09 0.10 -3.33
CA PRO A 102 -13.68 -0.34 -4.67
C PRO A 102 -12.48 -1.29 -4.66
N ILE A 103 -11.77 -1.38 -3.53
CA ILE A 103 -10.72 -2.40 -3.32
C ILE A 103 -11.30 -3.81 -3.48
N ILE A 104 -12.53 -4.06 -3.03
CA ILE A 104 -13.18 -5.37 -3.11
C ILE A 104 -13.34 -5.78 -4.58
N ASP A 105 -13.93 -4.89 -5.38
CA ASP A 105 -14.18 -5.15 -6.80
C ASP A 105 -12.88 -5.40 -7.56
N GLU A 106 -11.85 -4.60 -7.28
CA GLU A 106 -10.55 -4.75 -7.91
C GLU A 106 -9.84 -6.04 -7.46
N LEU A 107 -9.86 -6.39 -6.17
CA LEU A 107 -9.31 -7.66 -5.64
C LEU A 107 -9.99 -8.87 -6.29
N LEU A 108 -11.32 -8.87 -6.40
CA LEU A 108 -12.08 -9.97 -7.03
C LEU A 108 -11.79 -10.09 -8.54
N SER A 109 -11.33 -9.00 -9.17
CA SER A 109 -10.95 -8.99 -10.58
C SER A 109 -9.49 -9.38 -10.85
N PHE A 110 -8.66 -9.45 -9.81
CA PHE A 110 -7.25 -9.82 -9.93
C PHE A 110 -7.12 -11.32 -10.23
N ARG A 111 -6.33 -11.65 -11.25
CA ARG A 111 -6.10 -13.03 -11.65
C ARG A 111 -4.66 -13.27 -12.07
N ARG A 112 -4.21 -14.51 -11.91
CA ARG A 112 -2.93 -14.94 -12.47
C ARG A 112 -3.10 -15.15 -13.99
N GLN A 113 -2.28 -14.48 -14.77
CA GLN A 113 -2.15 -14.67 -16.22
C GLN A 113 -0.71 -15.10 -16.52
N GLY A 114 -0.50 -16.40 -16.68
CA GLY A 114 0.85 -16.96 -16.81
C GLY A 114 1.70 -16.66 -15.58
N LYS A 115 2.80 -15.92 -15.77
CA LYS A 115 3.69 -15.47 -14.68
C LYS A 115 3.26 -14.16 -14.01
N LYS A 116 2.28 -13.45 -14.57
CA LYS A 116 1.82 -12.14 -14.06
C LYS A 116 0.60 -12.29 -13.17
N LEU A 117 0.47 -11.36 -12.23
CA LEU A 117 -0.74 -11.20 -11.42
C LEU A 117 -1.27 -9.79 -11.69
N GLU A 118 -2.44 -9.69 -12.32
CA GLU A 118 -2.98 -8.43 -12.82
C GLU A 118 -4.51 -8.46 -12.87
N ALA A 119 -5.13 -7.28 -12.98
CA ALA A 119 -6.56 -7.16 -13.15
C ALA A 119 -7.03 -7.83 -14.46
N ALA A 120 -8.24 -8.37 -14.45
CA ALA A 120 -8.86 -8.91 -15.65
C ALA A 120 -8.93 -7.87 -16.79
N ARG A 121 -8.99 -8.34 -18.04
CA ARG A 121 -9.03 -7.45 -19.21
C ARG A 121 -10.19 -6.45 -19.09
N GLY A 122 -9.89 -5.16 -19.20
CA GLY A 122 -10.87 -4.08 -19.06
C GLY A 122 -11.22 -3.70 -17.62
N LYS A 123 -10.53 -4.26 -16.62
CA LYS A 123 -10.64 -3.89 -15.21
C LYS A 123 -9.40 -3.11 -14.77
N HIS A 124 -9.49 -2.49 -13.61
CA HIS A 124 -8.44 -1.63 -13.04
C HIS A 124 -7.81 -2.29 -11.82
N ASP A 125 -6.58 -1.87 -11.50
CA ASP A 125 -5.83 -2.30 -10.31
C ASP A 125 -5.38 -1.14 -9.42
N ASP A 126 -5.80 0.10 -9.71
CA ASP A 126 -5.31 1.32 -9.06
C ASP A 126 -5.47 1.29 -7.52
N CYS A 127 -6.62 0.82 -7.02
CA CYS A 127 -6.92 0.74 -5.58
C CYS A 127 -6.11 -0.37 -4.92
N VAL A 128 -6.04 -1.54 -5.56
CA VAL A 128 -5.23 -2.68 -5.07
C VAL A 128 -3.75 -2.31 -5.00
N MET A 129 -3.22 -1.68 -6.05
CA MET A 129 -1.83 -1.24 -6.10
C MET A 129 -1.56 -0.14 -5.07
N SER A 130 -2.45 0.85 -4.94
CA SER A 130 -2.32 1.89 -3.93
C SER A 130 -2.29 1.32 -2.51
N LEU A 131 -3.14 0.33 -2.22
CA LEU A 131 -3.16 -0.37 -0.94
C LEU A 131 -1.87 -1.16 -0.71
N ALA A 132 -1.39 -1.89 -1.72
CA ALA A 132 -0.14 -2.65 -1.63
C ALA A 132 1.08 -1.74 -1.37
N PHE A 133 1.14 -0.57 -2.01
CA PHE A 133 2.17 0.44 -1.76
C PHE A 133 2.09 1.02 -0.35
N ALA A 134 0.87 1.34 0.12
CA ALA A 134 0.67 1.83 1.47
C ALA A 134 1.13 0.80 2.51
N LEU A 135 0.84 -0.49 2.30
CA LEU A 135 1.30 -1.55 3.19
C LEU A 135 2.82 -1.74 3.14
N GLN A 136 3.44 -1.62 1.95
CA GLN A 136 4.87 -1.83 1.73
C GLN A 136 5.76 -0.92 2.59
N ILE A 137 5.32 0.32 2.83
CA ILE A 137 6.06 1.33 3.61
C ILE A 137 5.79 1.24 5.12
N THR A 138 5.00 0.26 5.57
CA THR A 138 4.76 -0.02 6.99
C THR A 138 5.73 -1.07 7.54
N SER A 139 5.67 -1.28 8.86
CA SER A 139 6.40 -2.33 9.56
C SER A 139 5.92 -3.76 9.24
N PHE A 140 4.85 -3.94 8.44
CA PHE A 140 4.30 -5.27 8.11
C PHE A 140 5.37 -6.22 7.56
N ASN A 141 6.27 -5.71 6.71
CA ASN A 141 7.33 -6.50 6.11
C ASN A 141 8.50 -6.80 7.06
N GLU A 142 8.71 -5.99 8.09
CA GLU A 142 9.78 -6.19 9.09
C GLU A 142 9.44 -7.37 10.01
N LYS A 143 8.15 -7.59 10.28
CA LYS A 143 7.64 -8.73 11.07
C LYS A 143 7.80 -10.10 10.38
N LYS A 144 8.36 -10.15 9.16
CA LYS A 144 8.73 -11.41 8.50
C LYS A 144 9.99 -12.07 9.10
N VAL A 145 10.78 -11.30 9.82
CA VAL A 145 12.09 -11.71 10.37
C VAL A 145 12.11 -11.57 11.89
N SER A 146 11.00 -11.82 12.59
CA SER A 146 11.12 -12.10 14.02
C SER A 146 11.90 -13.41 14.15
N PRO A 147 13.09 -13.43 14.80
CA PRO A 147 13.79 -14.68 15.06
C PRO A 147 12.81 -15.61 15.77
N VAL A 148 12.79 -16.88 15.37
CA VAL A 148 12.09 -17.90 16.13
C VAL A 148 12.70 -17.88 17.52
N ASP A 149 11.90 -17.54 18.51
CA ASP A 149 12.30 -17.61 19.90
C ASP A 149 12.31 -19.09 20.31
N PHE A 150 13.45 -19.76 20.07
CA PHE A 150 13.65 -21.17 20.41
C PHE A 150 13.50 -21.45 21.91
N SER A 151 13.51 -20.42 22.77
CA SER A 151 13.22 -20.60 24.21
C SER A 151 11.76 -20.99 24.48
N LYS A 152 10.87 -20.85 23.49
CA LYS A 152 9.45 -21.24 23.59
C LYS A 152 9.11 -22.56 22.90
N VAL A 153 10.09 -23.22 22.28
CA VAL A 153 9.88 -24.53 21.64
C VAL A 153 10.00 -25.62 22.69
N LYS A 154 8.87 -26.23 23.08
CA LYS A 154 8.86 -27.46 23.87
C LYS A 154 8.64 -28.64 22.94
N MET A 155 9.64 -29.50 22.84
CA MET A 155 9.56 -30.78 22.14
C MET A 155 9.45 -31.87 23.21
N TRP A 156 8.36 -32.62 23.19
CA TRP A 156 8.22 -33.87 23.93
C TRP A 156 8.40 -35.02 22.93
N VAL A 157 9.14 -36.05 23.34
CA VAL A 157 9.35 -37.28 22.58
C VAL A 157 9.06 -38.42 23.52
N ASP A 158 8.18 -39.32 23.08
CA ASP A 158 7.75 -40.55 23.73
C ASP A 158 8.90 -41.59 23.79
#